data_AF-A0A640XNP5-F1
#
_entry.id   AF-A0A640XNP5-F1
#
_cell.length_a   1.000
_cell.length_b   1.000
_cell.length_c   1.000
_cell.angle_alpha   90.00
_cell.angle_beta   90.00
_cell.angle_gamma   90.00
#
_symmetry.space_group_name_H-M   'P 1'
#
loop_
_entity.id
_entity.type
_entity.pdbx_description
1 polymer ?
#
loop_
_entity_poly.entity_id
_entity_poly.type
_entity_poly.pdbx_seq_one_letter_code
_entity_poly.pdbx_strand_id
1 'polypeptide(L)'
;MKKVLILTVGGSHEPVVKSIRDNKPDYIVFLCSDDLPTTKGSYIQITERVEVRDKTDPSKKSFLPGIPSQCNLKDGSWECVKIKDFDNLNDCYQISKKKVTEIRLRLNPDKIVIDYTGGTKSMTAGLASAALDDGTCEFVLVAGTRANLDKVTDKTEYIRPIAVYDTLANKNLALAESLLARFDFSGAINLLESSIKLSLSNEKNQEIQTYLNICKGFDAWDRFDHVSAYQYLNPYRKYFVDYVIPLEKIKTDVENNVLSYIIAEDILFNAERRANQGRYEDAIGRIYRSLELVAQIRLKAQYNQDTGNIALGQLSTLREEFKTKLEKHRNEENKIQIGLMQGYELLSELNDPVIHPWHQKCKNRIKDFLKYRNESLFAHGLKAIACDVYNNISPAIIELLRQLIDSLYKTDKKKRIELIQFPNDLKSIGNSMKVT
;
A
#
# COMPACT_ATOMS: atom_id res chain seq x y z
N MET A 1 -15.45 13.95 27.85
CA MET A 1 -15.44 13.34 26.51
C MET A 1 -16.87 12.94 26.19
N LYS A 2 -17.43 13.46 25.11
CA LYS A 2 -18.79 13.20 24.65
C LYS A 2 -18.87 11.83 23.98
N LYS A 3 -19.62 10.91 24.57
CA LYS A 3 -19.82 9.52 24.11
C LYS A 3 -21.23 9.35 23.55
N VAL A 4 -21.33 8.80 22.35
CA VAL A 4 -22.62 8.45 21.73
C VAL A 4 -22.74 6.94 21.65
N LEU A 5 -23.89 6.39 22.00
CA LEU A 5 -24.22 4.97 21.82
C LEU A 5 -25.25 4.83 20.71
N ILE A 6 -24.92 4.11 19.64
CA ILE A 6 -25.87 3.73 18.58
C ILE A 6 -26.13 2.24 18.75
N LEU A 7 -27.39 1.87 18.91
CA LEU A 7 -27.74 0.47 19.18
C LEU A 7 -28.98 0.02 18.44
N THR A 8 -29.06 -1.28 18.20
CA THR A 8 -30.22 -1.93 17.59
C THR A 8 -31.15 -2.50 18.66
N VAL A 9 -32.46 -2.30 18.50
CA VAL A 9 -33.50 -2.70 19.45
C VAL A 9 -34.32 -3.84 18.87
N GLY A 10 -34.36 -4.97 19.57
CA GLY A 10 -35.18 -6.14 19.23
C GLY A 10 -36.40 -6.30 20.13
N GLY A 11 -36.89 -7.52 20.29
CA GLY A 11 -38.06 -7.83 21.12
C GLY A 11 -37.82 -7.84 22.64
N SER A 12 -36.58 -7.63 23.10
CA SER A 12 -36.20 -7.66 24.53
C SER A 12 -35.45 -6.37 24.88
N HIS A 13 -35.81 -5.78 26.02
CA HIS A 13 -35.27 -4.50 26.49
C HIS A 13 -34.05 -4.68 27.38
N GLU A 14 -33.90 -5.83 28.04
CA GLU A 14 -32.88 -6.10 29.05
C GLU A 14 -31.44 -5.93 28.54
N PRO A 15 -31.06 -6.45 27.36
CA PRO A 15 -29.70 -6.25 26.82
C PRO A 15 -29.43 -4.78 26.49
N VAL A 16 -30.44 -4.07 26.00
CA VAL A 16 -30.34 -2.65 25.65
C VAL A 16 -30.14 -1.80 26.90
N VAL A 17 -30.94 -2.04 27.94
CA VAL A 17 -30.83 -1.34 29.23
C VAL A 17 -29.45 -1.58 29.86
N LYS A 18 -28.92 -2.80 29.78
CA LYS A 18 -27.58 -3.13 30.26
C LYS A 18 -26.50 -2.37 29.50
N SER A 19 -26.59 -2.37 28.16
CA SER A 19 -25.66 -1.62 27.30
C SER A 19 -25.58 -0.14 27.67
N ILE A 20 -26.73 0.50 27.88
CA ILE A 20 -26.82 1.90 28.26
C ILE A 20 -26.16 2.15 29.62
N ARG A 21 -26.47 1.32 30.63
CA ARG A 21 -25.96 1.49 32.00
C ARG A 21 -24.45 1.34 32.10
N ASP A 22 -23.88 0.38 31.38
CA ASP A 22 -22.45 0.10 31.42
C ASP A 22 -21.64 1.10 30.58
N ASN A 23 -22.15 1.50 29.40
CA ASN A 23 -21.45 2.46 28.54
C ASN A 23 -21.54 3.90 29.04
N LYS A 24 -22.61 4.27 29.77
CA LYS A 24 -22.90 5.63 30.26
C LYS A 24 -22.76 6.70 29.15
N PRO A 25 -23.51 6.61 28.05
CA PRO A 25 -23.42 7.56 26.95
C PRO A 25 -24.07 8.91 27.29
N ASP A 26 -23.60 9.98 26.63
CA ASP A 26 -24.20 11.31 26.68
C ASP A 26 -25.37 11.47 25.70
N TYR A 27 -25.37 10.67 24.62
CA TYR A 27 -26.45 10.64 23.63
C TYR A 27 -26.69 9.22 23.11
N ILE A 28 -27.94 8.85 22.86
CA ILE A 28 -28.32 7.51 22.40
C ILE A 28 -29.11 7.58 21.09
N VAL A 29 -28.77 6.72 20.14
CA VAL A 29 -29.57 6.50 18.93
C VAL A 29 -30.09 5.07 18.95
N PHE A 30 -31.40 4.93 19.01
CA PHE A 30 -32.08 3.66 18.91
C PHE A 30 -32.48 3.36 17.46
N LEU A 31 -31.92 2.31 16.87
CA LEU A 31 -32.35 1.76 15.60
C LEU A 31 -33.35 0.62 15.87
N CYS A 32 -34.59 0.75 15.42
CA CYS A 32 -35.68 -0.18 15.72
C CYS A 32 -36.49 -0.50 14.46
N SER A 33 -37.20 -1.63 14.46
CA SER A 33 -38.14 -1.94 13.38
C SER A 33 -39.37 -1.04 13.46
N ASP A 34 -39.89 -0.65 12.30
CA ASP A 34 -41.20 -0.01 12.16
C ASP A 34 -42.33 -1.05 12.19
N ASP A 35 -43.57 -0.57 12.17
CA ASP A 35 -44.75 -1.43 12.10
C ASP A 35 -44.80 -2.25 10.81
N LEU A 36 -45.17 -3.53 10.95
CA LEU A 36 -45.71 -4.34 9.87
C LEU A 36 -47.24 -4.22 9.86
N PRO A 37 -47.93 -4.61 8.76
CA PRO A 37 -49.39 -4.59 8.71
C PRO A 37 -50.07 -5.38 9.85
N THR A 38 -49.39 -6.39 10.40
CA THR A 38 -49.94 -7.34 11.38
C THR A 38 -49.31 -7.23 12.77
N THR A 39 -48.16 -6.59 12.92
CA THR A 39 -47.41 -6.56 14.18
C THR A 39 -46.74 -5.21 14.41
N LYS A 40 -46.69 -4.80 15.67
CA LYS A 40 -45.97 -3.59 16.07
C LYS A 40 -44.46 -3.77 16.01
N GLY A 41 -43.77 -2.73 15.56
CA GLY A 41 -42.30 -2.72 15.49
C GLY A 41 -41.63 -2.70 16.86
N SER A 42 -40.32 -2.93 16.91
CA SER A 42 -39.56 -2.95 18.17
C SER A 42 -39.44 -1.57 18.83
N TYR A 43 -39.85 -0.50 18.14
CA TYR A 43 -39.90 0.85 18.71
C TYR A 43 -40.76 0.93 19.98
N ILE A 44 -41.74 0.03 20.15
CA ILE A 44 -42.60 -0.04 21.35
C ILE A 44 -41.78 -0.28 22.61
N GLN A 45 -40.63 -0.97 22.51
CA GLN A 45 -39.74 -1.20 23.65
C GLN A 45 -39.13 0.12 24.16
N ILE A 46 -39.04 1.13 23.29
CA ILE A 46 -38.47 2.44 23.58
C ILE A 46 -39.55 3.39 24.10
N THR A 47 -40.71 3.43 23.45
CA THR A 47 -41.71 4.50 23.68
C THR A 47 -42.87 4.09 24.58
N GLU A 48 -43.18 2.80 24.72
CA GLU A 48 -44.38 2.31 25.39
C GLU A 48 -44.07 1.57 26.69
N ARG A 49 -45.11 1.29 27.50
CA ARG A 49 -44.99 0.38 28.63
C ARG A 49 -44.93 -1.05 28.10
N VAL A 50 -43.84 -1.76 28.39
CA VAL A 50 -43.61 -3.12 27.93
C VAL A 50 -44.15 -4.11 28.97
N GLU A 51 -44.99 -5.03 28.53
CA GLU A 51 -45.42 -6.16 29.36
C GLU A 51 -44.22 -7.09 29.62
N VAL A 52 -43.90 -7.27 30.90
CA VAL A 52 -42.89 -8.22 31.36
C VAL A 52 -43.63 -9.36 32.06
N ARG A 53 -43.45 -10.56 31.51
CA ARG A 53 -43.99 -11.78 32.09
C ARG A 53 -43.12 -12.23 33.25
N ASP A 54 -43.75 -12.48 34.40
CA ASP A 54 -43.06 -13.08 35.54
C ASP A 54 -42.61 -14.51 35.16
N LYS A 55 -41.31 -14.79 35.33
CA LYS A 55 -40.70 -16.08 34.95
C LYS A 55 -41.15 -17.23 35.85
N THR A 56 -41.70 -16.93 37.03
CA THR A 56 -42.18 -17.90 38.01
C THR A 56 -43.70 -18.09 37.97
N ASP A 57 -44.44 -17.11 37.45
CA ASP A 57 -45.89 -17.16 37.29
C ASP A 57 -46.32 -16.44 35.99
N PRO A 58 -46.49 -17.15 34.87
CA PRO A 58 -46.87 -16.58 33.58
C PRO A 58 -48.21 -15.82 33.56
N SER A 59 -49.04 -15.98 34.60
CA SER A 59 -50.32 -15.28 34.75
C SER A 59 -50.16 -13.86 35.32
N LYS A 60 -49.02 -13.54 35.94
CA LYS A 60 -48.72 -12.19 36.44
C LYS A 60 -48.15 -11.31 35.33
N LYS A 61 -48.93 -10.30 34.96
CA LYS A 61 -48.51 -9.23 34.06
C LYS A 61 -47.92 -8.09 34.87
N SER A 62 -46.62 -7.87 34.71
CA SER A 62 -45.97 -6.64 35.18
C SER A 62 -45.68 -5.74 33.98
N PHE A 63 -45.63 -4.43 34.18
CA PHE A 63 -45.32 -3.48 33.11
C PHE A 63 -44.11 -2.66 33.51
N LEU A 64 -43.10 -2.65 32.65
CA LEU A 64 -41.99 -1.72 32.77
C LEU A 64 -42.23 -0.52 31.85
N PRO A 65 -41.78 0.68 32.23
CA PRO A 65 -41.85 1.82 31.33
C PRO A 65 -40.89 1.62 30.14
N GLY A 66 -40.96 2.45 29.11
CA GLY A 66 -40.04 2.37 27.97
C GLY A 66 -38.58 2.51 28.38
N ILE A 67 -37.66 2.00 27.56
CA ILE A 67 -36.21 1.97 27.84
C ILE A 67 -35.67 3.32 28.37
N PRO A 68 -36.01 4.50 27.81
CA PRO A 68 -35.52 5.78 28.32
C PRO A 68 -35.88 6.03 29.79
N SER A 69 -37.11 5.71 30.21
CA SER A 69 -37.52 5.82 31.61
C SER A 69 -36.83 4.80 32.49
N GLN A 70 -36.62 3.57 32.02
CA GLN A 70 -35.89 2.52 32.79
C GLN A 70 -34.42 2.89 33.06
N CYS A 71 -33.84 3.73 32.18
CA CYS A 71 -32.47 4.20 32.24
C CYS A 71 -32.34 5.63 32.80
N ASN A 72 -33.44 6.29 33.17
CA ASN A 72 -33.46 7.69 33.60
C ASN A 72 -32.78 8.65 32.60
N LEU A 73 -33.02 8.46 31.30
CA LEU A 73 -32.47 9.31 30.26
C LEU A 73 -33.10 10.71 30.30
N LYS A 74 -32.31 11.73 29.95
CA LYS A 74 -32.80 13.11 29.87
C LYS A 74 -33.51 13.34 28.54
N ASP A 75 -34.52 14.20 28.55
CA ASP A 75 -35.16 14.63 27.30
C ASP A 75 -34.14 15.30 26.37
N GLY A 76 -34.20 14.96 25.09
CA GLY A 76 -33.24 15.43 24.09
C GLY A 76 -31.86 14.76 24.13
N SER A 77 -31.62 13.79 25.03
CA SER A 77 -30.38 12.99 25.06
C SER A 77 -30.50 11.67 24.29
N TRP A 78 -31.56 11.48 23.51
CA TRP A 78 -31.77 10.29 22.71
C TRP A 78 -32.70 10.53 21.53
N GLU A 79 -32.62 9.67 20.52
CA GLU A 79 -33.55 9.65 19.39
C GLU A 79 -33.87 8.22 18.93
N CYS A 80 -35.04 8.06 18.31
CA CYS A 80 -35.54 6.79 17.80
C CYS A 80 -35.65 6.85 16.26
N VAL A 81 -34.99 5.91 15.60
CA VAL A 81 -34.99 5.75 14.14
C VAL A 81 -35.70 4.45 13.80
N LYS A 82 -36.85 4.57 13.14
CA LYS A 82 -37.63 3.43 12.67
C LYS A 82 -37.17 3.00 11.29
N ILE A 83 -36.83 1.72 11.14
CA ILE A 83 -36.44 1.09 9.88
C ILE A 83 -37.65 0.36 9.34
N LYS A 84 -38.18 0.79 8.20
CA LYS A 84 -39.38 0.19 7.57
C LYS A 84 -39.09 -1.19 7.00
N ASP A 85 -38.09 -1.29 6.12
CA ASP A 85 -37.66 -2.56 5.53
C ASP A 85 -36.52 -3.17 6.37
N PHE A 86 -36.85 -3.55 7.60
CA PHE A 86 -35.87 -3.99 8.60
C PHE A 86 -35.34 -5.42 8.40
N ASP A 87 -35.89 -6.16 7.43
CA ASP A 87 -35.37 -7.46 6.99
C ASP A 87 -34.43 -7.32 5.78
N ASN A 88 -34.44 -6.17 5.10
CA ASN A 88 -33.50 -5.84 4.04
C ASN A 88 -32.17 -5.32 4.60
N LEU A 89 -31.12 -6.10 4.40
CA LEU A 89 -29.77 -5.78 4.88
C LEU A 89 -29.24 -4.45 4.32
N ASN A 90 -29.46 -4.18 3.03
CA ASN A 90 -28.96 -2.96 2.41
C ASN A 90 -29.64 -1.72 2.99
N ASP A 91 -30.94 -1.77 3.21
CA ASP A 91 -31.68 -0.63 3.78
C ASP A 91 -31.28 -0.38 5.23
N CYS A 92 -31.12 -1.45 6.02
CA CYS A 92 -30.56 -1.38 7.37
C CYS A 92 -29.16 -0.73 7.37
N TYR A 93 -28.29 -1.13 6.45
CA TYR A 93 -26.95 -0.55 6.28
C TYR A 93 -27.01 0.94 5.89
N GLN A 94 -27.80 1.31 4.88
CA GLN A 94 -27.87 2.70 4.40
C GLN A 94 -28.41 3.65 5.45
N ILE A 95 -29.46 3.24 6.18
CA ILE A 95 -30.02 4.04 7.27
C ILE A 95 -29.01 4.17 8.41
N SER A 96 -28.34 3.08 8.79
CA SER A 96 -27.31 3.09 9.83
C SER A 96 -26.15 3.99 9.45
N LYS A 97 -25.65 3.89 8.21
CA LYS A 97 -24.56 4.71 7.68
C LYS A 97 -24.91 6.19 7.69
N LYS A 98 -26.08 6.55 7.15
CA LYS A 98 -26.58 7.93 7.17
C LYS A 98 -26.62 8.47 8.60
N LYS A 99 -27.08 7.65 9.55
CA LYS A 99 -27.21 8.05 10.94
C LYS A 99 -25.86 8.20 11.66
N VAL A 100 -24.90 7.31 11.43
CA VAL A 100 -23.52 7.45 11.94
C VAL A 100 -22.90 8.76 11.42
N THR A 101 -23.00 9.02 10.11
CA THR A 101 -22.50 10.25 9.50
C THR A 101 -23.17 11.50 10.07
N GLU A 102 -24.50 11.50 10.19
CA GLU A 102 -25.26 12.60 10.79
C GLU A 102 -24.83 12.88 12.22
N ILE A 103 -24.67 11.85 13.05
CA ILE A 103 -24.24 11.98 14.45
C ILE A 103 -22.82 12.57 14.54
N ARG A 104 -21.89 12.15 13.68
CA ARG A 104 -20.56 12.77 13.63
C ARG A 104 -20.63 14.24 13.34
N LEU A 105 -21.36 14.63 12.30
CA LEU A 105 -21.47 16.02 11.88
C LEU A 105 -22.20 16.90 12.91
N ARG A 106 -23.33 16.40 13.44
CA ARG A 106 -24.20 17.15 14.35
C ARG A 106 -23.65 17.25 15.76
N LEU A 107 -23.06 16.18 16.28
CA LEU A 107 -22.67 16.09 17.68
C LEU A 107 -21.17 16.19 17.93
N ASN A 108 -20.33 15.99 16.90
CA ASN A 108 -18.87 15.90 16.98
C ASN A 108 -18.38 15.14 18.23
N PRO A 109 -18.79 13.87 18.41
CA PRO A 109 -18.48 13.12 19.62
C PRO A 109 -17.02 12.66 19.63
N ASP A 110 -16.44 12.57 20.83
CA ASP A 110 -15.11 11.97 21.02
C ASP A 110 -15.14 10.47 20.72
N LYS A 111 -16.26 9.80 21.00
CA LYS A 111 -16.45 8.36 20.81
C LYS A 111 -17.85 8.02 20.35
N ILE A 112 -17.95 7.12 19.38
CA ILE A 112 -19.20 6.45 19.00
C ILE A 112 -19.04 4.97 19.33
N VAL A 113 -19.94 4.47 20.17
CA VAL A 113 -20.02 3.07 20.55
C VAL A 113 -21.20 2.44 19.82
N ILE A 114 -20.98 1.26 19.24
CA ILE A 114 -21.93 0.52 18.43
C ILE A 114 -22.28 -0.76 19.16
N ASP A 115 -23.54 -0.86 19.57
CA ASP A 115 -24.08 -2.07 20.18
C ASP A 115 -25.04 -2.76 19.21
N TYR A 116 -24.65 -3.95 18.79
CA TYR A 116 -25.38 -4.75 17.81
C TYR A 116 -25.98 -6.02 18.42
N THR A 117 -26.21 -6.02 19.74
CA THR A 117 -26.71 -7.18 20.51
C THR A 117 -28.16 -7.55 20.16
N GLY A 118 -29.01 -6.55 19.92
CA GLY A 118 -30.45 -6.73 19.70
C GLY A 118 -30.88 -6.43 18.27
N GLY A 119 -32.15 -6.68 17.93
CA GLY A 119 -32.71 -6.41 16.60
C GLY A 119 -32.75 -7.64 15.68
N THR A 120 -33.24 -7.46 14.45
CA THR A 120 -33.18 -8.52 13.44
C THR A 120 -31.74 -8.73 12.99
N LYS A 121 -31.45 -9.90 12.39
CA LYS A 121 -30.12 -10.19 11.84
C LYS A 121 -29.69 -9.12 10.82
N SER A 122 -30.63 -8.64 10.01
CA SER A 122 -30.38 -7.60 9.01
C SER A 122 -30.07 -6.24 9.64
N MET A 123 -30.79 -5.85 10.70
CA MET A 123 -30.50 -4.61 11.43
C MET A 123 -29.13 -4.65 12.09
N THR A 124 -28.85 -5.72 12.83
CA THR A 124 -27.56 -5.96 13.50
C THR A 124 -26.40 -5.94 12.51
N ALA A 125 -26.51 -6.67 11.40
CA ALA A 125 -25.48 -6.71 10.37
C ALA A 125 -25.34 -5.35 9.66
N GLY A 126 -26.44 -4.68 9.34
CA GLY A 126 -26.42 -3.36 8.69
C GLY A 126 -25.73 -2.29 9.54
N LEU A 127 -26.03 -2.24 10.84
CA LEU A 127 -25.36 -1.34 11.79
C LEU A 127 -23.87 -1.67 11.91
N ALA A 128 -23.53 -2.95 12.06
CA ALA A 128 -22.13 -3.36 12.17
C ALA A 128 -21.32 -3.02 10.90
N SER A 129 -21.90 -3.25 9.71
CA SER A 129 -21.27 -2.88 8.43
C SER A 129 -21.10 -1.37 8.28
N ALA A 130 -22.10 -0.57 8.67
CA ALA A 130 -22.00 0.89 8.63
C ALA A 130 -20.91 1.42 9.57
N ALA A 131 -20.77 0.82 10.75
CA ALA A 131 -19.73 1.15 11.71
C ALA A 131 -18.31 0.72 11.27
N LEU A 132 -18.20 -0.39 10.53
CA LEU A 132 -16.94 -0.81 9.94
C LEU A 132 -16.47 0.17 8.87
N ASP A 133 -17.38 0.63 8.02
CA ASP A 133 -17.11 1.63 6.99
C ASP A 133 -16.72 2.99 7.57
N ASP A 134 -17.22 3.35 8.74
CA ASP A 134 -16.80 4.56 9.47
C ASP A 134 -15.35 4.46 9.97
N GLY A 135 -14.87 3.26 10.30
CA GLY A 135 -13.47 3.00 10.65
C GLY A 135 -13.04 3.47 12.05
N THR A 136 -13.90 4.17 12.82
CA THR A 136 -13.50 4.71 14.13
C THR A 136 -14.52 4.46 15.26
N CYS A 137 -15.58 3.70 14.97
CA CYS A 137 -16.56 3.26 15.95
C CYS A 137 -16.01 2.16 16.88
N GLU A 138 -16.34 2.22 18.17
CA GLU A 138 -16.03 1.15 19.13
C GLU A 138 -17.16 0.12 19.12
N PHE A 139 -16.84 -1.17 18.97
CA PHE A 139 -17.85 -2.23 18.95
C PHE A 139 -17.99 -2.88 20.32
N VAL A 140 -19.25 -3.03 20.75
CA VAL A 140 -19.60 -3.76 21.97
C VAL A 140 -20.70 -4.78 21.70
N LEU A 141 -20.65 -5.88 22.44
CA LEU A 141 -21.69 -6.90 22.46
C LEU A 141 -22.00 -7.25 23.91
N VAL A 142 -23.28 -7.28 24.27
CA VAL A 142 -23.73 -7.84 25.54
C VAL A 142 -23.84 -9.36 25.36
N ALA A 143 -22.84 -10.08 25.84
CA ALA A 143 -22.83 -11.54 25.85
C ALA A 143 -23.35 -12.04 27.20
N GLY A 144 -24.08 -13.14 27.23
CA GLY A 144 -24.39 -13.85 28.47
C GLY A 144 -24.00 -15.31 28.40
N THR A 145 -23.77 -15.93 29.55
CA THR A 145 -23.36 -17.33 29.64
C THR A 145 -24.52 -18.20 29.19
N ARG A 146 -24.33 -18.99 28.13
CA ARG A 146 -25.34 -19.93 27.62
C ARG A 146 -25.16 -21.26 28.33
N ALA A 147 -26.14 -21.67 29.13
CA ALA A 147 -26.17 -23.03 29.69
C ALA A 147 -26.63 -24.07 28.65
N ASN A 148 -27.37 -23.65 27.62
CA ASN A 148 -27.78 -24.43 26.45
C ASN A 148 -27.97 -23.50 25.24
N LEU A 149 -27.98 -24.07 24.01
CA LEU A 149 -28.11 -23.36 22.72
C LEU A 149 -29.31 -22.40 22.65
N ASP A 150 -30.38 -22.65 23.42
CA ASP A 150 -31.65 -21.91 23.32
C ASP A 150 -31.84 -20.78 24.35
N LYS A 151 -31.06 -20.72 25.44
CA LYS A 151 -31.26 -19.70 26.49
C LYS A 151 -29.98 -19.26 27.20
N VAL A 152 -29.85 -17.95 27.35
CA VAL A 152 -28.86 -17.28 28.22
C VAL A 152 -29.34 -17.36 29.67
N THR A 153 -28.44 -17.65 30.61
CA THR A 153 -28.75 -17.68 32.05
C THR A 153 -28.84 -16.26 32.61
N ASP A 154 -29.96 -15.91 33.22
CA ASP A 154 -30.21 -14.58 33.80
C ASP A 154 -29.09 -14.13 34.74
N LYS A 155 -28.69 -12.85 34.64
CA LYS A 155 -27.69 -12.14 35.48
C LYS A 155 -26.23 -12.50 35.23
N THR A 156 -25.92 -13.19 34.14
CA THR A 156 -24.53 -13.52 33.75
C THR A 156 -23.99 -12.66 32.61
N GLU A 157 -24.72 -11.64 32.17
CA GLU A 157 -24.34 -10.90 30.99
C GLU A 157 -23.19 -9.91 31.29
N TYR A 158 -22.33 -9.64 30.30
CA TYR A 158 -21.25 -8.66 30.38
C TYR A 158 -20.99 -8.05 29.00
N ILE A 159 -20.49 -6.81 28.98
CA ILE A 159 -20.05 -6.16 27.75
C ILE A 159 -18.68 -6.67 27.34
N ARG A 160 -18.55 -7.11 26.09
CA ARG A 160 -17.28 -7.50 25.50
C ARG A 160 -16.92 -6.54 24.36
N PRO A 161 -15.76 -5.84 24.43
CA PRO A 161 -15.17 -5.16 23.28
C PRO A 161 -14.77 -6.17 22.20
N ILE A 162 -14.93 -5.79 20.93
CA ILE A 162 -14.61 -6.68 19.80
C ILE A 162 -13.59 -6.02 18.88
N ALA A 163 -12.50 -6.73 18.60
CA ALA A 163 -11.47 -6.31 17.65
C ALA A 163 -11.93 -6.56 16.20
N VAL A 164 -13.01 -5.88 15.78
CA VAL A 164 -13.63 -6.08 14.45
C VAL A 164 -12.72 -5.58 13.32
N TYR A 165 -11.82 -4.65 13.64
CA TYR A 165 -10.95 -4.00 12.66
C TYR A 165 -9.84 -4.90 12.11
N ASP A 166 -9.55 -6.04 12.74
CA ASP A 166 -8.62 -7.02 12.20
C ASP A 166 -9.13 -7.58 10.85
N THR A 167 -10.45 -7.73 10.69
CA THR A 167 -11.05 -8.16 9.41
C THR A 167 -10.90 -7.10 8.32
N LEU A 168 -11.08 -5.82 8.68
CA LEU A 168 -10.87 -4.71 7.74
C LEU A 168 -9.39 -4.58 7.35
N ALA A 169 -8.48 -4.73 8.31
CA ALA A 169 -7.05 -4.78 8.06
C ALA A 169 -6.66 -5.93 7.11
N ASN A 170 -7.25 -7.13 7.27
CA ASN A 170 -7.01 -8.25 6.35
C ASN A 170 -7.44 -7.92 4.91
N LYS A 171 -8.58 -7.24 4.75
CA LYS A 171 -9.02 -6.76 3.43
C LYS A 171 -8.02 -5.75 2.85
N ASN A 172 -7.54 -4.81 3.66
CA ASN A 172 -6.53 -3.84 3.23
C ASN A 172 -5.20 -4.49 2.87
N LEU A 173 -4.79 -5.55 3.59
CA LEU A 173 -3.60 -6.35 3.24
C LEU A 173 -3.78 -7.04 1.87
N ALA A 174 -4.93 -7.63 1.59
CA ALA A 174 -5.19 -8.24 0.27
C ALA A 174 -5.20 -7.21 -0.88
N LEU A 175 -5.72 -6.00 -0.62
CA LEU A 175 -5.65 -4.88 -1.56
C LEU A 175 -4.21 -4.40 -1.76
N ALA A 176 -3.42 -4.30 -0.69
CA ALA A 176 -2.01 -3.97 -0.75
C ALA A 176 -1.24 -5.02 -1.58
N GLU A 177 -1.52 -6.32 -1.41
CA GLU A 177 -0.92 -7.39 -2.22
C GLU A 177 -1.19 -7.19 -3.73
N SER A 178 -2.40 -6.76 -4.09
CA SER A 178 -2.75 -6.45 -5.49
C SER A 178 -2.00 -5.25 -6.05
N LEU A 179 -1.63 -4.27 -5.20
CA LEU A 179 -0.82 -3.12 -5.59
C LEU A 179 0.66 -3.51 -5.75
N LEU A 180 1.17 -4.34 -4.84
CA LEU A 180 2.55 -4.85 -4.90
C LEU A 180 2.80 -5.71 -6.15
N ALA A 181 1.79 -6.41 -6.68
CA ALA A 181 1.90 -7.14 -7.93
C ALA A 181 2.34 -6.25 -9.12
N ARG A 182 2.13 -4.93 -9.00
CA ARG A 182 2.56 -3.90 -9.96
C ARG A 182 3.64 -2.97 -9.40
N PHE A 183 4.30 -3.35 -8.32
CA PHE A 183 5.32 -2.56 -7.61
C PHE A 183 4.80 -1.19 -7.13
N ASP A 184 3.50 -1.05 -6.87
CA ASP A 184 2.93 0.18 -6.32
C ASP A 184 3.03 0.17 -4.79
N PHE A 185 4.26 0.34 -4.31
CA PHE A 185 4.56 0.44 -2.88
C PHE A 185 3.88 1.67 -2.26
N SER A 186 3.80 2.78 -2.99
CA SER A 186 3.16 4.01 -2.53
C SER A 186 1.67 3.81 -2.20
N GLY A 187 0.93 3.12 -3.08
CA GLY A 187 -0.47 2.78 -2.85
C GLY A 187 -0.63 1.79 -1.68
N ALA A 188 0.25 0.79 -1.59
CA ALA A 188 0.25 -0.16 -0.48
C ALA A 188 0.48 0.54 0.87
N ILE A 189 1.44 1.47 0.94
CA ILE A 189 1.72 2.29 2.14
C ILE A 189 0.47 3.02 2.60
N ASN A 190 -0.27 3.68 1.70
CA ASN A 190 -1.48 4.40 2.06
C ASN A 190 -2.54 3.50 2.73
N LEU A 191 -2.73 2.28 2.22
CA LEU A 191 -3.65 1.30 2.80
C LEU A 191 -3.19 0.82 4.18
N LEU A 192 -1.90 0.53 4.34
CA LEU A 192 -1.34 0.04 5.60
C LEU A 192 -1.34 1.14 6.68
N GLU A 193 -1.02 2.38 6.34
CA GLU A 193 -1.12 3.52 7.25
C GLU A 193 -2.56 3.81 7.69
N SER A 194 -3.53 3.66 6.78
CA SER A 194 -4.93 3.79 7.16
C SER A 194 -5.38 2.68 8.13
N SER A 195 -4.78 1.50 8.02
CA SER A 195 -5.10 0.34 8.86
C SER A 195 -4.53 0.47 10.28
N ILE A 196 -3.32 1.02 10.45
CA ILE A 196 -2.69 1.23 11.77
C ILE A 196 -3.49 2.21 12.65
N LYS A 197 -4.28 3.10 12.03
CA LYS A 197 -5.16 4.04 12.76
C LYS A 197 -6.38 3.34 13.39
N LEU A 198 -6.66 2.09 13.01
CA LEU A 198 -7.74 1.31 13.56
C LEU A 198 -7.35 0.69 14.91
N SER A 199 -8.34 0.40 15.75
CA SER A 199 -8.12 -0.34 17.00
C SER A 199 -7.95 -1.83 16.72
N LEU A 200 -6.73 -2.21 16.33
CA LEU A 200 -6.33 -3.59 15.98
C LEU A 200 -5.87 -4.41 17.21
N SER A 201 -5.87 -5.74 17.07
CA SER A 201 -5.13 -6.59 18.00
C SER A 201 -3.63 -6.31 17.95
N ASN A 202 -2.90 -6.62 19.04
CA ASN A 202 -1.45 -6.41 19.09
C ASN A 202 -0.70 -7.17 17.98
N GLU A 203 -1.12 -8.41 17.71
CA GLU A 203 -0.55 -9.24 16.64
C GLU A 203 -0.77 -8.60 15.27
N LYS A 204 -2.01 -8.18 14.97
CA LYS A 204 -2.34 -7.55 13.69
C LYS A 204 -1.62 -6.21 13.51
N ASN A 205 -1.49 -5.42 14.58
CA ASN A 205 -0.78 -4.16 14.53
C ASN A 205 0.70 -4.37 14.19
N GLN A 206 1.37 -5.33 14.86
CA GLN A 206 2.77 -5.68 14.57
C GLN A 206 2.96 -6.19 13.13
N GLU A 207 2.04 -7.01 12.63
CA GLU A 207 2.06 -7.48 11.25
C GLU A 207 1.98 -6.32 10.25
N ILE A 208 1.01 -5.42 10.39
CA ILE A 208 0.84 -4.27 9.47
C ILE A 208 2.02 -3.32 9.56
N GLN A 209 2.53 -3.02 10.76
CA GLN A 209 3.71 -2.16 10.93
C GLN A 209 4.94 -2.73 10.23
N THR A 210 5.11 -4.05 10.29
CA THR A 210 6.20 -4.74 9.61
C THR A 210 6.08 -4.57 8.10
N TYR A 211 4.91 -4.88 7.51
CA TYR A 211 4.70 -4.67 6.07
C TYR A 211 4.83 -3.21 5.66
N LEU A 212 4.37 -2.27 6.50
CA LEU A 212 4.47 -0.85 6.24
C LEU A 212 5.93 -0.40 6.12
N ASN A 213 6.78 -0.77 7.08
CA ASN A 213 8.19 -0.41 7.05
C ASN A 213 8.92 -1.00 5.83
N ILE A 214 8.63 -2.26 5.50
CA ILE A 214 9.22 -2.91 4.33
C ILE A 214 8.77 -2.20 3.04
N CYS A 215 7.48 -1.87 2.90
CA CYS A 215 6.98 -1.12 1.75
C CYS A 215 7.61 0.28 1.67
N LYS A 216 7.77 0.99 2.80
CA LYS A 216 8.47 2.28 2.87
C LYS A 216 9.92 2.17 2.40
N GLY A 217 10.61 1.09 2.76
CA GLY A 217 11.96 0.81 2.32
C GLY A 217 12.07 0.64 0.81
N PHE A 218 11.21 -0.20 0.22
CA PHE A 218 11.19 -0.40 -1.23
C PHE A 218 10.68 0.81 -2.01
N ASP A 219 9.71 1.57 -1.50
CA ASP A 219 9.27 2.83 -2.11
C ASP A 219 10.41 3.87 -2.14
N ALA A 220 11.14 4.02 -1.04
CA ALA A 220 12.29 4.90 -0.98
C ALA A 220 13.37 4.49 -1.98
N TRP A 221 13.67 3.19 -2.06
CA TRP A 221 14.64 2.67 -3.03
C TRP A 221 14.16 2.89 -4.47
N ASP A 222 12.88 2.66 -4.75
CA ASP A 222 12.30 2.84 -6.08
C ASP A 222 12.36 4.30 -6.59
N ARG A 223 12.49 5.26 -5.68
CA ARG A 223 12.74 6.68 -5.94
C ARG A 223 14.22 7.09 -5.83
N PHE A 224 15.13 6.12 -5.70
CA PHE A 224 16.58 6.29 -5.54
C PHE A 224 17.01 6.99 -4.23
N ASP A 225 16.13 7.04 -3.22
CA ASP A 225 16.50 7.44 -1.86
C ASP A 225 17.07 6.24 -1.10
N HIS A 226 18.30 5.88 -1.46
CA HIS A 226 19.00 4.71 -0.92
C HIS A 226 19.27 4.81 0.59
N VAL A 227 19.38 6.04 1.12
CA VAL A 227 19.62 6.27 2.55
C VAL A 227 18.39 5.89 3.36
N SER A 228 17.22 6.44 3.01
CA SER A 228 15.96 6.10 3.69
C SER A 228 15.60 4.63 3.46
N ALA A 229 15.81 4.11 2.25
CA ALA A 229 15.58 2.69 1.95
C ALA A 229 16.38 1.77 2.90
N TYR A 230 17.67 2.07 3.09
CA TYR A 230 18.53 1.27 3.96
C TYR A 230 18.09 1.37 5.42
N GLN A 231 17.68 2.55 5.89
CA GLN A 231 17.16 2.73 7.26
C GLN A 231 15.91 1.87 7.54
N TYR A 232 15.01 1.75 6.56
CA TYR A 232 13.80 0.93 6.69
C TYR A 232 14.06 -0.58 6.54
N LEU A 233 14.95 -1.00 5.63
CA LEU A 233 15.16 -2.42 5.31
C LEU A 233 16.23 -3.10 6.19
N ASN A 234 17.25 -2.39 6.65
CA ASN A 234 18.33 -2.96 7.45
C ASN A 234 17.87 -3.63 8.77
N PRO A 235 16.85 -3.12 9.50
CA PRO A 235 16.29 -3.84 10.65
C PRO A 235 15.80 -5.26 10.32
N TYR A 236 15.41 -5.50 9.06
CA TYR A 236 14.95 -6.79 8.56
C TYR A 236 16.04 -7.56 7.80
N ARG A 237 17.32 -7.15 7.88
CA ARG A 237 18.44 -7.74 7.13
C ARG A 237 18.49 -9.26 7.18
N LYS A 238 18.23 -9.87 8.35
CA LYS A 238 18.20 -11.33 8.53
C LYS A 238 17.30 -12.04 7.49
N TYR A 239 16.22 -11.38 7.07
CA TYR A 239 15.20 -11.92 6.18
C TYR A 239 15.30 -11.38 4.75
N PHE A 240 16.05 -10.28 4.55
CA PHE A 240 16.17 -9.58 3.27
C PHE A 240 17.65 -9.41 2.86
N VAL A 241 18.49 -10.41 3.13
CA VAL A 241 19.94 -10.36 2.86
C VAL A 241 20.23 -10.00 1.40
N ASP A 242 19.53 -10.64 0.46
CA ASP A 242 19.69 -10.45 -0.99
C ASP A 242 19.27 -9.05 -1.47
N TYR A 243 18.58 -8.27 -0.63
CA TYR A 243 18.22 -6.88 -0.90
C TYR A 243 19.12 -5.90 -0.15
N VAL A 244 19.40 -6.17 1.13
CA VAL A 244 20.15 -5.25 1.99
C VAL A 244 21.63 -5.19 1.58
N ILE A 245 22.25 -6.30 1.15
CA ILE A 245 23.65 -6.29 0.69
C ILE A 245 23.83 -5.42 -0.57
N PRO A 246 23.05 -5.61 -1.66
CA PRO A 246 23.12 -4.71 -2.82
C PRO A 246 22.81 -3.26 -2.49
N LEU A 247 21.76 -3.00 -1.68
CA LEU A 247 21.36 -1.65 -1.30
C LEU A 247 22.45 -0.92 -0.52
N GLU A 248 23.12 -1.60 0.41
CA GLU A 248 24.23 -1.04 1.17
C GLU A 248 25.39 -0.65 0.24
N LYS A 249 25.69 -1.49 -0.77
CA LYS A 249 26.69 -1.18 -1.78
C LYS A 249 26.30 0.02 -2.63
N ILE A 250 25.07 0.04 -3.17
CA ILE A 250 24.56 1.15 -3.99
C ILE A 250 24.59 2.45 -3.20
N LYS A 251 24.06 2.45 -1.97
CA LYS A 251 24.09 3.60 -1.06
C LYS A 251 25.50 4.14 -0.90
N THR A 252 26.46 3.27 -0.57
CA THR A 252 27.87 3.65 -0.36
C THR A 252 28.50 4.23 -1.62
N ASP A 253 28.23 3.62 -2.79
CA ASP A 253 28.78 4.11 -4.06
C ASP A 253 28.20 5.49 -4.42
N VAL A 254 26.89 5.68 -4.27
CA VAL A 254 26.23 6.97 -4.53
C VAL A 254 26.73 8.06 -3.57
N GLU A 255 26.83 7.79 -2.27
CA GLU A 255 27.36 8.74 -1.27
C GLU A 255 28.79 9.18 -1.58
N ASN A 256 29.61 8.28 -2.14
CA ASN A 256 31.00 8.56 -2.51
C ASN A 256 31.16 9.05 -3.96
N ASN A 257 30.06 9.30 -4.70
CA ASN A 257 30.08 9.64 -6.14
C ASN A 257 30.86 8.63 -7.01
N VAL A 258 30.82 7.34 -6.63
CA VAL A 258 31.44 6.25 -7.39
C VAL A 258 30.41 5.65 -8.33
N LEU A 259 30.72 5.64 -9.63
CA LEU A 259 29.90 4.94 -10.62
C LEU A 259 30.25 3.44 -10.62
N SER A 260 29.24 2.59 -10.55
CA SER A 260 29.40 1.13 -10.57
C SER A 260 28.28 0.44 -11.34
N TYR A 261 28.56 -0.75 -11.88
CA TYR A 261 27.60 -1.44 -12.74
C TYR A 261 26.32 -1.84 -12.00
N ILE A 262 26.38 -2.08 -10.69
CA ILE A 262 25.20 -2.39 -9.87
C ILE A 262 24.18 -1.24 -9.85
N ILE A 263 24.63 0.02 -9.96
CA ILE A 263 23.74 1.19 -10.08
C ILE A 263 23.03 1.17 -11.45
N ALA A 264 23.74 0.77 -12.51
CA ALA A 264 23.12 0.62 -13.83
C ALA A 264 22.08 -0.53 -13.81
N GLU A 265 22.40 -1.66 -13.17
CA GLU A 265 21.45 -2.77 -12.99
C GLU A 265 20.21 -2.35 -12.18
N ASP A 266 20.37 -1.55 -11.13
CA ASP A 266 19.24 -1.03 -10.34
C ASP A 266 18.31 -0.14 -11.17
N ILE A 267 18.87 0.74 -12.02
CA ILE A 267 18.10 1.55 -12.97
C ILE A 267 17.33 0.66 -13.96
N LEU A 268 17.90 -0.47 -14.41
CA LEU A 268 17.19 -1.41 -15.28
C LEU A 268 16.03 -2.10 -14.59
N PHE A 269 16.22 -2.60 -13.37
CA PHE A 269 15.12 -3.18 -12.61
C PHE A 269 14.03 -2.13 -12.34
N ASN A 270 14.40 -0.88 -12.07
CA ASN A 270 13.46 0.23 -11.94
C ASN A 270 12.71 0.52 -13.25
N ALA A 271 13.37 0.44 -14.41
CA ALA A 271 12.73 0.56 -15.72
C ALA A 271 11.67 -0.53 -15.94
N GLU A 272 11.97 -1.78 -15.60
CA GLU A 272 11.02 -2.89 -15.68
C GLU A 272 9.81 -2.67 -14.77
N ARG A 273 10.01 -2.14 -13.56
CA ARG A 273 8.91 -1.76 -12.66
C ARG A 273 8.02 -0.68 -13.28
N ARG A 274 8.60 0.35 -13.92
CA ARG A 274 7.83 1.38 -14.63
C ARG A 274 7.02 0.80 -15.79
N ALA A 275 7.62 -0.11 -16.57
CA ALA A 275 6.92 -0.79 -17.66
C ALA A 275 5.76 -1.66 -17.16
N ASN A 276 5.93 -2.37 -16.04
CA ASN A 276 4.86 -3.16 -15.41
C ASN A 276 3.67 -2.28 -14.95
N GLN A 277 3.90 -1.00 -14.72
CA GLN A 277 2.87 -0.01 -14.39
C GLN A 277 2.29 0.71 -15.61
N GLY A 278 2.68 0.33 -16.83
CA GLY A 278 2.26 0.99 -18.07
C GLY A 278 2.94 2.35 -18.31
N ARG A 279 3.99 2.68 -17.56
CA ARG A 279 4.74 3.94 -17.68
C ARG A 279 5.93 3.75 -18.64
N TYR A 280 5.64 3.63 -19.93
CA TYR A 280 6.66 3.25 -20.93
C TYR A 280 7.66 4.37 -21.26
N GLU A 281 7.25 5.64 -21.23
CA GLU A 281 8.18 6.79 -21.35
C GLU A 281 9.25 6.76 -20.27
N ASP A 282 8.79 6.58 -19.02
CA ASP A 282 9.65 6.45 -17.85
C ASP A 282 10.61 5.25 -17.97
N ALA A 283 10.12 4.11 -18.48
CA ALA A 283 10.92 2.91 -18.66
C ALA A 283 12.02 3.10 -19.72
N ILE A 284 11.68 3.65 -20.89
CA ILE A 284 12.66 3.89 -21.96
C ILE A 284 13.74 4.89 -21.52
N GLY A 285 13.37 5.96 -20.81
CA GLY A 285 14.34 6.92 -20.28
C GLY A 285 15.35 6.27 -19.33
N ARG A 286 14.90 5.32 -18.49
CA ARG A 286 15.75 4.58 -17.55
C ARG A 286 16.66 3.58 -18.27
N ILE A 287 16.16 2.86 -19.27
CA ILE A 287 16.97 1.97 -20.12
C ILE A 287 18.08 2.78 -20.82
N TYR A 288 17.74 3.94 -21.39
CA TYR A 288 18.72 4.86 -21.97
C TYR A 288 19.78 5.27 -20.95
N ARG A 289 19.37 5.70 -19.75
CA ARG A 289 20.30 6.13 -18.70
C ARG A 289 21.22 4.99 -18.28
N SER A 290 20.70 3.78 -18.15
CA SER A 290 21.52 2.62 -17.81
C SER A 290 22.55 2.28 -18.89
N LEU A 291 22.17 2.33 -20.18
CA LEU A 291 23.11 2.13 -21.29
C LEU A 291 24.24 3.17 -21.26
N GLU A 292 23.88 4.45 -21.11
CA GLU A 292 24.85 5.54 -21.04
C GLU A 292 25.80 5.36 -19.84
N LEU A 293 25.25 4.99 -18.69
CA LEU A 293 26.00 4.81 -17.45
C LEU A 293 27.05 3.70 -17.56
N VAL A 294 26.74 2.60 -18.25
CA VAL A 294 27.73 1.52 -18.48
C VAL A 294 28.93 2.00 -19.29
N ALA A 295 28.70 2.80 -20.34
CA ALA A 295 29.79 3.40 -21.11
C ALA A 295 30.63 4.38 -20.26
N GLN A 296 29.96 5.22 -19.45
CA GLN A 296 30.61 6.15 -18.52
C GLN A 296 31.50 5.41 -17.51
N ILE A 297 30.98 4.36 -16.87
CA ILE A 297 31.73 3.53 -15.92
C ILE A 297 32.96 2.95 -16.60
N ARG A 298 32.80 2.37 -17.80
CA ARG A 298 33.90 1.70 -18.50
C ARG A 298 35.00 2.67 -18.92
N LEU A 299 34.62 3.81 -19.50
CA LEU A 299 35.56 4.88 -19.87
C LEU A 299 36.33 5.40 -18.66
N LYS A 300 35.64 5.65 -17.55
CA LYS A 300 36.28 6.15 -16.34
C LYS A 300 37.20 5.12 -15.69
N ALA A 301 36.75 3.88 -15.55
CA ALA A 301 37.48 2.84 -14.83
C ALA A 301 38.72 2.33 -15.57
N GLN A 302 38.66 2.20 -16.89
CA GLN A 302 39.75 1.60 -17.68
C GLN A 302 40.62 2.62 -18.42
N TYR A 303 40.07 3.77 -18.78
CA TYR A 303 40.74 4.77 -19.62
C TYR A 303 40.88 6.13 -18.92
N ASN A 304 40.39 6.26 -17.68
CA ASN A 304 40.33 7.50 -16.92
C ASN A 304 39.68 8.67 -17.70
N GLN A 305 38.73 8.38 -18.58
CA GLN A 305 38.03 9.38 -19.37
C GLN A 305 36.66 9.72 -18.76
N ASP A 306 36.26 10.97 -18.91
CA ASP A 306 34.94 11.48 -18.53
C ASP A 306 34.17 11.89 -19.79
N THR A 307 32.94 11.41 -19.95
CA THR A 307 32.11 11.76 -21.12
C THR A 307 31.71 13.24 -21.14
N GLY A 308 31.73 13.91 -19.98
CA GLY A 308 31.55 15.36 -19.86
C GLY A 308 32.78 16.19 -20.22
N ASN A 309 33.96 15.57 -20.35
CA ASN A 309 35.18 16.21 -20.82
C ASN A 309 36.26 15.18 -21.24
N ILE A 310 36.30 14.84 -22.52
CA ILE A 310 37.28 13.89 -23.05
C ILE A 310 38.67 14.53 -23.15
N ALA A 311 39.67 13.88 -22.55
CA ALA A 311 41.06 14.32 -22.54
C ALA A 311 41.84 13.70 -23.71
N LEU A 312 41.71 14.27 -24.92
CA LEU A 312 42.34 13.74 -26.15
C LEU A 312 43.85 13.49 -26.04
N GLY A 313 44.57 14.32 -25.26
CA GLY A 313 46.02 14.17 -25.06
C GLY A 313 46.41 12.86 -24.37
N GLN A 314 45.50 12.23 -23.63
CA GLN A 314 45.72 10.94 -22.96
C GLN A 314 45.40 9.74 -23.86
N LEU A 315 44.82 9.98 -25.04
CA LEU A 315 44.32 8.97 -25.96
C LEU A 315 45.20 8.90 -27.21
N SER A 316 46.49 8.66 -27.01
CA SER A 316 47.51 8.65 -28.09
C SER A 316 47.28 7.55 -29.13
N THR A 317 46.60 6.47 -28.76
CA THR A 317 46.29 5.32 -29.62
C THR A 317 45.11 5.57 -30.57
N LEU A 318 44.35 6.65 -30.40
CA LEU A 318 43.23 6.99 -31.29
C LEU A 318 43.73 7.45 -32.66
N ARG A 319 43.02 7.04 -33.72
CA ARG A 319 43.22 7.57 -35.07
C ARG A 319 42.90 9.07 -35.11
N GLU A 320 43.71 9.84 -35.85
CA GLU A 320 43.55 11.30 -35.99
C GLU A 320 42.18 11.72 -36.55
N GLU A 321 41.63 10.92 -37.46
CA GLU A 321 40.27 11.12 -37.98
C GLU A 321 39.22 11.07 -36.86
N PHE A 322 39.37 10.16 -35.90
CA PHE A 322 38.44 10.01 -34.78
C PHE A 322 38.64 11.12 -33.75
N LYS A 323 39.88 11.55 -33.49
CA LYS A 323 40.16 12.74 -32.67
C LYS A 323 39.47 13.97 -33.25
N THR A 324 39.58 14.17 -34.56
CA THR A 324 38.91 15.26 -35.28
C THR A 324 37.38 15.17 -35.15
N LYS A 325 36.81 13.94 -35.18
CA LYS A 325 35.38 13.73 -34.94
C LYS A 325 34.96 14.13 -33.53
N LEU A 326 35.73 13.75 -32.51
CA LEU A 326 35.48 14.11 -31.11
C LEU A 326 35.59 15.62 -30.90
N GLU A 327 36.55 16.29 -31.55
CA GLU A 327 36.76 17.73 -31.45
C GLU A 327 35.52 18.55 -31.86
N LYS A 328 34.69 18.03 -32.76
CA LYS A 328 33.41 18.66 -33.16
C LYS A 328 32.37 18.71 -32.04
N HIS A 329 32.57 17.94 -30.97
CA HIS A 329 31.72 17.92 -29.78
C HIS A 329 32.23 18.85 -28.67
N ARG A 330 33.20 19.72 -28.97
CA ARG A 330 33.66 20.76 -28.05
C ARG A 330 32.57 21.81 -27.85
N ASN A 331 32.24 22.07 -26.59
CA ASN A 331 31.26 23.07 -26.21
C ASN A 331 31.91 24.46 -25.98
N GLU A 332 31.09 25.46 -25.64
CA GLU A 332 31.52 26.84 -25.37
C GLU A 332 32.48 26.96 -24.17
N GLU A 333 32.42 26.02 -23.21
CA GLU A 333 33.35 25.93 -22.08
C GLU A 333 34.67 25.24 -22.43
N ASN A 334 34.94 25.00 -23.71
CA ASN A 334 36.13 24.31 -24.20
C ASN A 334 36.28 22.87 -23.67
N LYS A 335 35.16 22.18 -23.40
CA LYS A 335 35.10 20.76 -23.00
C LYS A 335 34.54 19.91 -24.13
N ILE A 336 35.13 18.75 -24.37
CA ILE A 336 34.59 17.79 -25.35
C ILE A 336 33.55 16.92 -24.66
N GLN A 337 32.27 17.14 -24.98
CA GLN A 337 31.13 16.45 -24.36
C GLN A 337 30.49 15.44 -25.31
N ILE A 338 30.51 14.18 -24.92
CA ILE A 338 29.99 13.09 -25.75
C ILE A 338 28.80 12.38 -25.10
N GLY A 339 27.83 11.99 -25.92
CA GLY A 339 26.67 11.23 -25.48
C GLY A 339 26.88 9.71 -25.57
N LEU A 340 25.80 8.95 -25.31
CA LEU A 340 25.79 7.49 -25.28
C LEU A 340 26.46 6.84 -26.51
N MET A 341 26.04 7.21 -27.73
CA MET A 341 26.57 6.57 -28.95
C MET A 341 28.07 6.83 -29.12
N GLN A 342 28.49 8.08 -28.94
CA GLN A 342 29.89 8.48 -29.05
C GLN A 342 30.75 7.81 -27.97
N GLY A 343 30.21 7.57 -26.76
CA GLY A 343 30.90 6.84 -25.71
C GLY A 343 31.22 5.39 -26.11
N TYR A 344 30.25 4.68 -26.69
CA TYR A 344 30.48 3.32 -27.21
C TYR A 344 31.37 3.30 -28.45
N GLU A 345 31.24 4.28 -29.35
CA GLU A 345 32.15 4.42 -30.49
C GLU A 345 33.59 4.64 -30.03
N LEU A 346 33.82 5.50 -29.02
CA LEU A 346 35.13 5.74 -28.44
C LEU A 346 35.71 4.46 -27.80
N LEU A 347 34.95 3.76 -26.97
CA LEU A 347 35.38 2.49 -26.38
C LEU A 347 35.72 1.45 -27.45
N SER A 348 34.93 1.38 -28.53
CA SER A 348 35.20 0.50 -29.65
C SER A 348 36.47 0.91 -30.41
N GLU A 349 36.72 2.19 -30.59
CA GLU A 349 37.92 2.73 -31.25
C GLU A 349 39.19 2.50 -30.41
N LEU A 350 39.07 2.54 -29.08
CA LEU A 350 40.12 2.16 -28.14
C LEU A 350 40.37 0.63 -28.08
N ASN A 351 39.69 -0.16 -28.91
CA ASN A 351 39.74 -1.61 -28.96
C ASN A 351 39.49 -2.26 -27.59
N ASP A 352 38.53 -1.73 -26.83
CA ASP A 352 38.14 -2.33 -25.55
C ASP A 352 37.74 -3.80 -25.74
N PRO A 353 38.31 -4.74 -24.97
CA PRO A 353 38.19 -6.18 -25.24
C PRO A 353 36.75 -6.71 -25.13
N VAL A 354 35.87 -6.00 -24.40
CA VAL A 354 34.48 -6.40 -24.23
C VAL A 354 33.57 -5.55 -25.12
N ILE A 355 33.77 -4.24 -25.10
CA ILE A 355 32.88 -3.28 -25.78
C ILE A 355 33.08 -3.31 -27.28
N HIS A 356 34.30 -3.45 -27.80
CA HIS A 356 34.53 -3.48 -29.25
C HIS A 356 33.71 -4.58 -29.96
N PRO A 357 33.84 -5.88 -29.59
CA PRO A 357 33.05 -6.93 -30.24
C PRO A 357 31.54 -6.80 -29.97
N TRP A 358 31.16 -6.38 -28.75
CA TRP A 358 29.75 -6.17 -28.41
C TRP A 358 29.12 -5.06 -29.26
N HIS A 359 29.78 -3.91 -29.37
CA HIS A 359 29.31 -2.75 -30.12
C HIS A 359 29.17 -3.07 -31.61
N GLN A 360 30.13 -3.76 -32.23
CA GLN A 360 30.01 -4.16 -33.63
C GLN A 360 28.76 -5.02 -33.90
N LYS A 361 28.39 -5.89 -32.95
CA LYS A 361 27.22 -6.77 -33.07
C LYS A 361 25.89 -6.03 -32.86
N CYS A 362 25.84 -5.05 -31.96
CA CYS A 362 24.56 -4.47 -31.50
C CYS A 362 24.31 -3.00 -31.89
N LYS A 363 25.29 -2.29 -32.48
CA LYS A 363 25.18 -0.84 -32.80
C LYS A 363 23.89 -0.44 -33.51
N ASN A 364 23.42 -1.23 -34.49
CA ASN A 364 22.21 -0.91 -35.25
C ASN A 364 20.95 -1.02 -34.37
N ARG A 365 20.87 -2.05 -33.52
CA ARG A 365 19.77 -2.21 -32.56
C ARG A 365 19.70 -1.06 -31.56
N ILE A 366 20.87 -0.62 -31.07
CA ILE A 366 20.95 0.54 -30.18
C ILE A 366 20.49 1.80 -30.93
N LYS A 367 20.95 2.02 -32.16
CA LYS A 367 20.48 3.15 -32.99
C LYS A 367 18.97 3.14 -33.19
N ASP A 368 18.40 1.98 -33.48
CA ASP A 368 16.94 1.84 -33.63
C ASP A 368 16.22 2.20 -32.33
N PHE A 369 16.65 1.67 -31.19
CA PHE A 369 16.11 2.04 -29.87
C PHE A 369 16.20 3.55 -29.59
N LEU A 370 17.34 4.17 -29.89
CA LEU A 370 17.53 5.61 -29.70
C LEU A 370 16.64 6.46 -30.59
N LYS A 371 16.28 5.97 -31.78
CA LYS A 371 15.32 6.67 -32.64
C LYS A 371 13.97 6.82 -31.94
N TYR A 372 13.44 5.74 -31.36
CA TYR A 372 12.18 5.79 -30.62
C TYR A 372 12.26 6.69 -29.40
N ARG A 373 13.37 6.64 -28.64
CA ARG A 373 13.60 7.54 -27.52
C ARG A 373 13.64 9.01 -27.96
N ASN A 374 14.36 9.33 -29.03
CA ASN A 374 14.51 10.72 -29.49
C ASN A 374 13.20 11.31 -30.03
N GLU A 375 12.36 10.48 -30.66
CA GLU A 375 11.01 10.84 -31.13
C GLU A 375 9.97 10.89 -29.99
N SER A 376 10.32 10.44 -28.78
CA SER A 376 9.40 10.37 -27.66
C SER A 376 9.17 11.70 -26.96
N LEU A 377 8.09 11.79 -26.18
CA LEU A 377 7.66 13.00 -25.49
C LEU A 377 8.70 13.49 -24.46
N PHE A 378 9.42 12.59 -23.79
CA PHE A 378 10.43 12.96 -22.77
C PHE A 378 11.80 13.30 -23.35
N ALA A 379 11.96 13.28 -24.68
CA ALA A 379 13.19 13.68 -25.35
C ALA A 379 12.98 14.92 -26.23
N HIS A 380 13.00 14.76 -27.55
CA HIS A 380 12.92 15.87 -28.50
C HIS A 380 11.66 15.81 -29.37
N GLY A 381 10.83 14.79 -29.21
CA GLY A 381 9.60 14.61 -29.97
C GLY A 381 8.34 14.88 -29.16
N LEU A 382 7.19 14.51 -29.72
CA LEU A 382 5.86 14.73 -29.14
C LEU A 382 5.04 13.43 -29.05
N LYS A 383 5.61 12.29 -29.45
CA LYS A 383 4.90 11.01 -29.51
C LYS A 383 5.07 10.23 -28.20
N ALA A 384 3.97 9.90 -27.55
CA ALA A 384 4.02 9.00 -26.39
C ALA A 384 4.42 7.57 -26.82
N ILE A 385 5.24 6.91 -26.01
CA ILE A 385 5.60 5.51 -26.22
C ILE A 385 4.42 4.60 -25.85
N ALA A 386 3.94 3.84 -26.83
CA ALA A 386 2.89 2.84 -26.66
C ALA A 386 3.44 1.48 -26.18
N CYS A 387 2.57 0.65 -25.62
CA CYS A 387 2.89 -0.67 -25.05
C CYS A 387 3.53 -1.62 -26.08
N ASP A 388 2.97 -1.68 -27.30
CA ASP A 388 3.47 -2.49 -28.40
C ASP A 388 4.88 -2.08 -28.83
N VAL A 389 5.14 -0.77 -28.92
CA VAL A 389 6.47 -0.23 -29.23
C VAL A 389 7.48 -0.64 -28.17
N TYR A 390 7.14 -0.49 -26.88
CA TYR A 390 8.01 -0.91 -25.79
C TYR A 390 8.31 -2.41 -25.86
N ASN A 391 7.27 -3.25 -25.98
CA ASN A 391 7.40 -4.72 -25.97
C ASN A 391 8.23 -5.25 -27.14
N ASN A 392 8.21 -4.57 -28.29
CA ASN A 392 8.95 -5.00 -29.47
C ASN A 392 10.46 -4.70 -29.40
N ILE A 393 10.88 -3.72 -28.60
CA ILE A 393 12.24 -3.16 -28.69
C ILE A 393 13.00 -3.27 -27.37
N SER A 394 12.38 -2.84 -26.28
CA SER A 394 13.04 -2.69 -24.97
C SER A 394 13.57 -4.01 -24.39
N PRO A 395 12.84 -5.15 -24.44
CA PRO A 395 13.34 -6.41 -23.87
C PRO A 395 14.69 -6.85 -24.46
N ALA A 396 14.87 -6.70 -25.78
CA ALA A 396 16.11 -7.06 -26.45
C ALA A 396 17.29 -6.16 -26.01
N ILE A 397 17.03 -4.88 -25.75
CA ILE A 397 18.06 -3.93 -25.27
C ILE A 397 18.43 -4.22 -23.81
N ILE A 398 17.45 -4.50 -22.96
CA ILE A 398 17.68 -4.88 -21.56
C ILE A 398 18.55 -6.14 -21.50
N GLU A 399 18.22 -7.17 -22.29
CA GLU A 399 19.00 -8.42 -22.34
C GLU A 399 20.43 -8.20 -22.85
N LEU A 400 20.61 -7.40 -23.92
CA LEU A 400 21.93 -7.04 -24.42
C LEU A 400 22.79 -6.33 -23.37
N LEU A 401 22.17 -5.49 -22.55
CA LEU A 401 22.86 -4.74 -21.51
C LEU A 401 23.20 -5.61 -20.30
N ARG A 402 22.31 -6.52 -19.89
CA ARG A 402 22.61 -7.54 -18.87
C ARG A 402 23.80 -8.40 -19.27
N GLN A 403 23.78 -8.92 -20.50
CA GLN A 403 24.91 -9.70 -21.05
C GLN A 403 26.22 -8.90 -21.08
N LEU A 404 26.15 -7.61 -21.43
CA LEU A 404 27.32 -6.74 -21.43
C LEU A 404 27.89 -6.58 -20.01
N ILE A 405 27.05 -6.26 -19.03
CA ILE A 405 27.45 -6.08 -17.63
C ILE A 405 28.09 -7.37 -17.09
N ASP A 406 27.49 -8.53 -17.39
CA ASP A 406 28.03 -9.85 -17.04
C ASP A 406 29.43 -10.06 -17.63
N SER A 407 29.62 -9.77 -18.91
CA SER A 407 30.93 -9.86 -19.57
C SER A 407 31.95 -8.91 -18.95
N LEU A 408 31.55 -7.68 -18.62
CA LEU A 408 32.42 -6.69 -17.98
C LEU A 408 32.88 -7.14 -16.59
N TYR A 409 31.99 -7.69 -15.76
CA TYR A 409 32.37 -8.26 -14.46
C TYR A 409 33.36 -9.41 -14.60
N LYS A 410 33.14 -10.32 -15.55
CA LYS A 410 34.04 -11.46 -15.83
C LYS A 410 35.42 -10.99 -16.27
N THR A 411 35.49 -10.04 -17.21
CA THR A 411 36.76 -9.51 -17.73
C THR A 411 37.54 -8.72 -16.68
N ASP A 412 36.86 -7.94 -15.85
CA ASP A 412 37.49 -7.15 -14.79
C ASP A 412 37.89 -8.00 -13.57
N LYS A 413 37.56 -9.30 -13.55
CA LYS A 413 37.75 -10.22 -12.41
C LYS A 413 37.18 -9.66 -11.09
N LYS A 414 36.13 -8.85 -11.18
CA LYS A 414 35.46 -8.24 -10.02
C LYS A 414 34.40 -9.18 -9.49
N LYS A 415 34.30 -9.27 -8.15
CA LYS A 415 33.18 -9.97 -7.52
C LYS A 415 31.89 -9.24 -7.85
N ARG A 416 30.95 -9.93 -8.50
CA ARG A 416 29.59 -9.42 -8.73
C ARG A 416 28.78 -9.56 -7.45
N ILE A 417 28.11 -8.48 -7.05
CA ILE A 417 27.02 -8.53 -6.09
C ILE A 417 25.76 -8.66 -6.93
N GLU A 418 25.05 -9.77 -6.77
CA GLU A 418 23.83 -10.02 -7.53
C GLU A 418 22.71 -9.12 -7.03
N LEU A 419 22.00 -8.48 -7.96
CA LEU A 419 20.81 -7.69 -7.68
C LEU A 419 19.61 -8.43 -8.26
N ILE A 420 18.56 -8.55 -7.46
CA ILE A 420 17.29 -9.18 -7.85
C ILE A 420 16.19 -8.13 -7.94
N GLN A 421 15.13 -8.43 -8.67
CA GLN A 421 13.95 -7.57 -8.73
C GLN A 421 13.29 -7.49 -7.34
N PHE A 422 12.65 -6.36 -7.05
CA PHE A 422 11.92 -6.14 -5.80
C PHE A 422 10.83 -7.21 -5.59
N PRO A 423 10.45 -7.47 -4.33
CA PRO A 423 9.32 -8.34 -4.06
C PRO A 423 8.05 -7.70 -4.61
N ASN A 424 7.17 -8.49 -5.22
CA ASN A 424 5.91 -8.04 -5.80
C ASN A 424 4.68 -8.69 -5.13
N ASP A 425 4.86 -9.35 -4.00
CA ASP A 425 3.76 -9.92 -3.23
C ASP A 425 4.10 -9.98 -1.73
N LEU A 426 3.07 -9.96 -0.88
CA LEU A 426 3.25 -9.98 0.57
C LEU A 426 3.73 -11.35 1.09
N LYS A 427 3.53 -12.44 0.35
CA LYS A 427 3.96 -13.78 0.77
C LYS A 427 5.47 -13.93 0.64
N SER A 428 6.10 -13.38 -0.39
CA SER A 428 7.56 -13.31 -0.54
C SER A 428 8.18 -12.53 0.61
N ILE A 429 7.49 -11.48 1.08
CA ILE A 429 7.89 -10.67 2.23
C ILE A 429 7.67 -11.45 3.54
N GLY A 430 6.51 -12.08 3.71
CA GLY A 430 6.08 -12.76 4.94
C GLY A 430 6.69 -14.14 5.16
N ASN A 431 6.89 -14.94 4.09
CA ASN A 431 7.50 -16.27 4.17
C ASN A 431 8.96 -16.18 4.65
N SER A 432 9.68 -15.13 4.26
CA SER A 432 11.03 -14.86 4.76
C SER A 432 11.04 -14.69 6.29
N MET A 433 9.95 -14.19 6.89
CA MET A 433 9.86 -13.93 8.33
C MET A 433 9.27 -15.10 9.16
N LYS A 434 8.58 -16.06 8.53
CA LYS A 434 7.95 -17.22 9.21
C LYS A 434 8.89 -18.41 9.45
N VAL A 435 10.12 -18.40 8.92
CA VAL A 435 11.10 -19.50 9.05
C VAL A 435 11.96 -19.34 10.32
N THR A 436 11.40 -18.85 11.43
CA THR A 436 12.08 -18.90 12.73
C THR A 436 11.19 -19.40 13.83
#